data_AF-A0A9E7RS53-F1
#
_entry.id   AF-A0A9E7RS53-F1
#
_cell.length_a   1.000
_cell.length_b   1.000
_cell.length_c   1.000
_cell.angle_alpha   90.00
_cell.angle_beta   90.00
_cell.angle_gamma   90.00
#
_symmetry.space_group_name_H-M   'P 1'
#
loop_
_entity.id
_entity.type
_entity.pdbx_description
1 polymer ?
#
loop_
_entity_poly.entity_id
_entity_poly.type
_entity_poly.pdbx_seq_one_letter_code
_entity_poly.pdbx_strand_id
1 'polypeptide(L)'
;MVACRRIHGRERIKISDQSPVVCVQCEDAPCMNSCRVGAISRVNGVTIINRDLCVGCKLCMEACEYGAVHMDGLTAVKCTVCIESDNIMPACIESCPDGILTVSLNENHDLFFSRS
;
A
#
# COMPACT_ATOMS: atom_id res chain seq x y z
N MET A 1 -5.87 -7.95 10.33
CA MET A 1 -4.50 -8.16 9.81
C MET A 1 -3.49 -7.55 10.79
N VAL A 2 -3.03 -8.32 11.77
CA VAL A 2 -2.20 -7.82 12.89
C VAL A 2 -0.73 -7.61 12.49
N ALA A 3 -0.23 -8.35 11.49
CA ALA A 3 1.19 -8.36 11.12
C ALA A 3 1.73 -7.00 10.65
N CYS A 4 0.96 -6.28 9.80
CA CYS A 4 1.36 -4.94 9.33
C CYS A 4 1.48 -3.94 10.49
N ARG A 5 0.50 -3.95 11.41
CA ARG A 5 0.51 -3.11 12.60
C ARG A 5 1.67 -3.44 13.54
N ARG A 6 2.01 -4.73 13.69
CA ARG A 6 3.12 -5.19 14.55
C ARG A 6 4.47 -4.67 14.06
N ILE A 7 4.71 -4.67 12.75
CA ILE A 7 6.00 -4.27 12.16
C ILE A 7 6.09 -2.75 11.99
N HIS A 8 5.01 -2.10 11.54
CA HIS A 8 5.04 -0.69 11.13
C HIS A 8 4.30 0.25 12.10
N GLY A 9 3.77 -0.26 13.21
CA GLY A 9 2.99 0.50 14.19
C GLY A 9 1.58 0.89 13.73
N ARG A 10 1.17 0.53 12.50
CA ARG A 10 -0.13 0.88 11.92
C ARG A 10 -0.58 -0.09 10.85
N GLU A 11 -1.88 -0.13 10.59
CA GLU A 11 -2.43 -0.88 9.47
C GLU A 11 -2.28 -0.07 8.17
N ARG A 12 -1.71 -0.71 7.14
CA ARG A 12 -1.53 -0.11 5.81
C ARG A 12 -2.38 -0.82 4.74
N ILE A 13 -3.14 -1.83 5.15
CA ILE A 13 -4.01 -2.64 4.31
C ILE A 13 -5.32 -2.86 5.07
N LYS A 14 -6.45 -2.93 4.34
CA LYS A 14 -7.78 -3.14 4.92
C LYS A 14 -8.37 -4.47 4.47
N ILE A 15 -9.28 -5.03 5.26
CA ILE A 15 -10.11 -6.17 4.81
C ILE A 15 -11.41 -5.60 4.24
N SER A 16 -11.79 -6.03 3.04
CA SER A 16 -13.11 -5.79 2.45
C SER A 16 -13.67 -7.13 2.04
N ASP A 17 -14.89 -7.47 2.48
CA ASP A 17 -15.58 -8.73 2.16
C ASP A 17 -14.69 -9.96 2.37
N GLN A 18 -14.08 -10.04 3.56
CA GLN A 18 -13.15 -11.10 3.98
C GLN A 18 -11.86 -11.20 3.15
N SER A 19 -11.64 -10.28 2.20
CA SER A 19 -10.46 -10.25 1.33
C SER A 19 -9.54 -9.05 1.64
N PRO A 20 -8.22 -9.26 1.68
CA PRO A 20 -7.26 -8.18 1.91
C PRO A 20 -7.15 -7.25 0.70
N VAL A 21 -7.48 -5.98 0.87
CA VAL A 21 -7.26 -4.92 -0.12
C VAL A 21 -5.85 -4.38 0.06
N VAL A 22 -5.01 -4.66 -0.94
CA VAL A 22 -3.59 -4.30 -0.97
C VAL A 22 -3.31 -3.33 -2.11
N CYS A 23 -2.31 -2.47 -1.97
CA CYS A 23 -1.90 -1.57 -3.04
C CYS A 23 -1.14 -2.38 -4.09
N VAL A 24 -1.56 -2.28 -5.35
CA VAL A 24 -0.93 -3.00 -6.47
C VAL A 24 0.32 -2.31 -7.02
N GLN A 25 0.71 -1.16 -6.47
CA GLN A 25 1.87 -0.36 -6.92
C GLN A 25 1.83 -0.04 -8.42
N CYS A 26 0.72 0.52 -8.88
CA CYS A 26 0.49 0.86 -10.29
C CYS A 26 1.67 1.65 -10.90
N GLU A 27 2.06 1.30 -12.12
CA GLU A 27 3.08 2.04 -12.88
C GLU A 27 2.63 3.48 -13.13
N ASP A 28 1.47 3.66 -13.76
CA ASP A 28 0.74 4.91 -13.70
C ASP A 28 -0.08 4.94 -12.42
N ALA A 29 0.26 5.84 -11.49
CA ALA A 29 -0.33 5.91 -10.17
C ALA A 29 -1.29 7.12 -10.08
N PRO A 30 -2.60 6.98 -10.38
CA PRO A 30 -3.56 8.08 -10.28
C PRO A 30 -3.61 8.74 -8.90
N CYS A 31 -3.39 7.95 -7.84
CA CYS A 31 -3.28 8.46 -6.48
C CYS A 31 -2.12 9.46 -6.32
N MET A 32 -0.99 9.24 -7.00
CA MET A 32 0.14 10.16 -7.03
C MET A 32 -0.19 11.42 -7.82
N ASN A 33 -0.76 11.27 -9.04
CA ASN A 33 -1.11 12.39 -9.92
C ASN A 33 -2.20 13.30 -9.34
N SER A 34 -3.10 12.76 -8.50
CA SER A 34 -4.16 13.53 -7.82
C SER A 34 -3.67 14.29 -6.58
N CYS A 35 -2.48 13.99 -6.05
CA CYS A 35 -1.97 14.62 -4.84
C CYS A 35 -1.47 16.04 -5.12
N ARG A 36 -2.23 17.06 -4.71
CA ARG A 36 -1.91 18.48 -4.96
C ARG A 36 -0.76 19.05 -4.11
N VAL A 37 -0.41 18.37 -3.02
CA VAL A 37 0.64 18.81 -2.07
C VAL A 37 1.93 18.02 -2.21
N GLY A 38 2.03 17.12 -3.20
CA GLY A 38 3.24 16.31 -3.42
C GLY A 38 3.55 15.32 -2.30
N ALA A 39 2.54 14.92 -1.51
CA ALA A 39 2.71 13.96 -0.41
C ALA A 39 2.90 12.51 -0.90
N ILE A 40 2.72 12.23 -2.18
CA ILE A 40 2.83 10.89 -2.75
C ILE A 40 3.97 10.88 -3.76
N SER A 41 4.90 9.96 -3.62
CA SER A 41 6.09 9.83 -4.46
C SER A 41 6.52 8.39 -4.59
N ARG A 42 7.42 8.11 -5.55
CA ARG A 42 8.02 6.78 -5.74
C ARG A 42 9.42 6.76 -5.12
N VAL A 43 9.67 5.78 -4.27
CA VAL A 43 10.95 5.54 -3.61
C VAL A 43 11.32 4.07 -3.83
N ASN A 44 12.46 3.82 -4.47
CA ASN A 44 12.92 2.47 -4.83
C ASN A 44 11.83 1.61 -5.51
N GLY A 45 11.14 2.19 -6.50
CA GLY A 45 10.05 1.51 -7.22
C GLY A 45 8.72 1.43 -6.47
N VAL A 46 8.67 1.72 -5.17
CA VAL A 46 7.45 1.66 -4.36
C VAL A 46 6.82 3.04 -4.24
N THR A 47 5.54 3.15 -4.54
CA THR A 47 4.79 4.38 -4.27
C THR A 47 4.55 4.49 -2.76
N ILE A 48 4.80 5.65 -2.16
CA ILE A 48 4.62 5.89 -0.71
C ILE A 48 3.81 7.16 -0.47
N ILE A 49 3.24 7.30 0.74
CA ILE A 49 2.60 8.55 1.19
C ILE A 49 3.42 9.10 2.36
N ASN A 50 4.02 10.27 2.16
CA ASN A 50 4.63 11.06 3.21
C ASN A 50 3.52 11.71 4.05
N ARG A 51 3.41 11.31 5.32
CA ARG A 51 2.39 11.81 6.23
C ARG A 51 2.57 13.28 6.59
N ASP A 52 3.82 13.73 6.72
CA ASP A 52 4.14 15.07 7.19
C ASP A 52 3.72 16.12 6.16
N LEU A 53 3.65 15.72 4.88
CA LEU A 53 3.14 16.53 3.78
C LEU A 53 1.64 16.34 3.53
N CYS A 54 1.03 15.27 4.07
CA CYS A 54 -0.34 14.91 3.77
C CYS A 54 -1.33 15.80 4.52
N VAL A 55 -2.09 16.61 3.76
CA VAL A 55 -3.13 17.50 4.33
C VAL A 55 -4.51 16.85 4.48
N GLY A 56 -4.62 15.53 4.21
CA GLY A 56 -5.87 14.79 4.43
C GLY A 56 -7.02 15.11 3.48
N CYS A 57 -6.76 15.64 2.29
CA CYS A 57 -7.81 16.05 1.32
C CYS A 57 -8.56 14.89 0.64
N LYS A 58 -8.15 13.64 0.86
CA LYS A 58 -8.79 12.40 0.36
C LYS A 58 -8.84 12.20 -1.16
N LEU A 59 -8.36 13.13 -1.99
CA LEU A 59 -8.33 12.99 -3.45
C LEU A 59 -7.65 11.69 -3.93
N CYS A 60 -6.56 11.30 -3.28
CA CYS A 60 -5.84 10.06 -3.60
C CYS A 60 -6.63 8.78 -3.29
N MET A 61 -7.63 8.84 -2.40
CA MET A 61 -8.54 7.73 -2.14
C MET A 61 -9.55 7.56 -3.27
N GLU A 62 -10.13 8.66 -3.72
CA GLU A 62 -11.09 8.67 -4.85
C GLU A 62 -10.41 8.24 -6.15
N ALA A 63 -9.16 8.67 -6.36
CA ALA A 63 -8.37 8.29 -7.52
C ALA A 63 -7.92 6.80 -7.50
N CYS A 64 -8.03 6.10 -6.37
CA CYS A 64 -7.56 4.73 -6.28
C CYS A 64 -8.64 3.74 -6.71
N GLU A 65 -8.55 3.26 -7.96
CA GLU A 65 -9.48 2.28 -8.54
C GLU A 65 -9.55 0.96 -7.76
N TYR A 66 -8.46 0.59 -7.09
CA TYR A 66 -8.37 -0.62 -6.26
C TYR A 66 -8.85 -0.41 -4.81
N GLY A 67 -9.19 0.82 -4.43
CA GLY A 67 -9.59 1.15 -3.06
C GLY A 67 -8.52 0.91 -1.99
N ALA A 68 -7.25 0.82 -2.38
CA ALA A 68 -6.13 0.48 -1.48
C ALA A 68 -5.68 1.62 -0.57
N VAL A 69 -6.02 2.86 -0.92
CA VAL A 69 -5.75 4.05 -0.10
C VAL A 69 -6.91 4.27 0.88
N HIS A 70 -6.60 4.52 2.14
CA HIS A 70 -7.58 4.82 3.18
C HIS A 70 -7.02 5.82 4.19
N MET A 71 -7.88 6.40 5.04
CA MET A 71 -7.43 7.32 6.07
C MET A 71 -6.99 6.58 7.33
N ASP A 72 -5.89 7.04 7.92
CA ASP A 72 -5.44 6.72 9.27
C ASP A 72 -5.28 8.05 10.03
N GLY A 73 -6.29 8.37 10.86
CA GLY A 73 -6.44 9.69 11.46
C GLY A 73 -6.70 10.77 10.41
N LEU A 74 -5.83 11.79 10.39
CA LEU A 74 -5.92 12.92 9.46
C LEU A 74 -5.15 12.72 8.16
N THR A 75 -4.38 11.62 8.04
CA THR A 75 -3.50 11.37 6.88
C THR A 75 -3.93 10.14 6.11
N ALA A 76 -3.72 10.15 4.80
CA ALA A 76 -3.91 8.95 3.99
C ALA A 76 -2.78 7.93 4.26
N VAL A 77 -3.12 6.65 4.18
CA VAL A 77 -2.20 5.52 4.29
C VAL A 77 -2.53 4.49 3.22
N LYS A 78 -1.50 3.75 2.79
CA LYS A 78 -1.62 2.62 1.88
C LYS A 78 -0.46 1.66 2.09
N CYS A 79 -0.53 0.47 1.50
CA CYS A 79 0.56 -0.49 1.51
C CYS A 79 1.82 0.11 0.86
N THR A 80 2.96 -0.12 1.51
CA THR A 80 4.30 0.27 1.05
C THR A 80 5.20 -0.94 0.86
N VAL A 81 4.61 -2.14 0.68
CA VAL A 81 5.36 -3.38 0.42
C VAL A 81 6.43 -3.68 1.49
N CYS A 82 6.19 -3.22 2.72
CA CYS A 82 7.16 -3.32 3.81
C CYS A 82 8.55 -2.75 3.46
N ILE A 83 8.64 -1.72 2.59
CA ILE A 83 9.92 -1.09 2.15
C ILE A 83 10.84 -0.63 3.30
N GLU A 84 10.28 -0.39 4.48
CA GLU A 84 11.02 0.05 5.67
C GLU A 84 11.48 -1.13 6.54
N SER A 85 11.21 -2.38 6.16
CA SER A 85 11.48 -3.58 6.93
C SER A 85 12.63 -4.35 6.30
N ASP A 86 13.51 -4.93 7.13
CA ASP A 86 14.59 -5.82 6.67
C ASP A 86 14.11 -7.24 6.33
N ASN A 87 12.79 -7.47 6.35
CA ASN A 87 12.22 -8.77 6.07
C ASN A 87 12.27 -9.03 4.56
N ILE A 88 12.67 -10.24 4.18
CA ILE A 88 12.71 -10.69 2.78
C ILE A 88 11.30 -10.63 2.15
N MET A 89 10.25 -10.84 2.95
CA MET A 89 8.86 -10.90 2.47
C MET A 89 7.96 -9.94 3.26
N PRO A 90 6.94 -9.33 2.62
CA PRO A 90 5.98 -8.50 3.32
C PRO A 90 5.28 -9.26 4.45
N ALA A 91 5.15 -8.61 5.61
CA ALA A 91 4.63 -9.23 6.83
C ALA A 91 3.22 -9.81 6.66
N CYS A 92 2.39 -9.24 5.79
CA CYS A 92 1.06 -9.74 5.50
C CYS A 92 1.06 -11.05 4.69
N ILE A 93 2.06 -11.27 3.84
CA ILE A 93 2.24 -12.52 3.09
C ILE A 93 2.79 -13.59 4.03
N GLU A 94 3.85 -13.26 4.77
CA GLU A 94 4.48 -14.18 5.73
C GLU A 94 3.48 -14.71 6.78
N SER A 95 2.54 -13.88 7.20
CA SER A 95 1.52 -14.25 8.20
C SER A 95 0.21 -14.76 7.60
N CYS A 96 0.10 -14.97 6.28
CA CYS A 96 -1.15 -15.39 5.63
C CYS A 96 -1.35 -16.91 5.76
N PRO A 97 -2.32 -17.40 6.56
CA PRO A 97 -2.50 -18.84 6.78
C PRO A 97 -2.98 -19.57 5.51
N ASP A 98 -3.79 -18.88 4.71
CA ASP A 98 -4.46 -19.45 3.54
C ASP A 98 -3.66 -19.26 2.24
N GLY A 99 -2.53 -18.54 2.28
CA GLY A 99 -1.69 -18.29 1.10
C GLY A 99 -2.35 -17.44 0.00
N ILE A 100 -3.44 -16.73 0.30
CA ILE A 100 -4.23 -15.97 -0.68
C ILE A 100 -3.48 -14.74 -1.23
N LEU A 101 -2.50 -14.23 -0.47
CA LEU A 101 -1.69 -13.09 -0.87
C LEU A 101 -0.39 -13.55 -1.53
N THR A 102 -0.17 -13.17 -2.78
CA THR A 102 1.06 -13.43 -3.52
C THR A 102 1.74 -12.12 -3.93
N VAL A 103 3.07 -12.15 -3.97
CA VAL A 103 3.88 -11.09 -4.58
C VAL A 103 4.62 -11.69 -5.77
N SER A 104 4.49 -11.04 -6.93
CA SER A 104 5.10 -11.45 -8.18
C SER A 104 5.90 -10.29 -8.76
N LEU A 105 6.99 -10.59 -9.46
CA LEU A 105 7.76 -9.60 -10.22
C LEU A 105 7.30 -9.64 -11.67
N ASN A 106 7.07 -8.47 -12.27
CA ASN A 106 6.90 -8.36 -13.72
C ASN A 106 8.27 -8.32 -14.43
N GLU A 107 8.26 -8.30 -15.76
CA GLU A 107 9.45 -8.20 -16.62
C GLU A 107 10.26 -6.91 -16.42
N ASN A 108 9.65 -5.87 -15.83
CA ASN A 108 10.30 -4.60 -15.49
C ASN A 108 10.83 -4.56 -14.04
N HIS A 109 10.81 -5.70 -13.34
CA HIS A 109 11.15 -5.84 -11.91
C HIS A 109 10.27 -5.02 -10.94
N ASP A 110 9.03 -4.68 -11.32
CA ASP A 110 8.05 -4.12 -10.42
C ASP A 110 7.33 -5.21 -9.63
N LEU A 111 7.06 -4.92 -8.35
CA LEU A 111 6.34 -5.80 -7.44
C LEU A 111 4.84 -5.65 -7.64
N PHE A 112 4.20 -6.71 -8.12
CA PHE A 112 2.75 -6.82 -8.24
C PHE A 112 2.19 -7.73 -7.16
N PHE A 113 1.13 -7.26 -6.48
CA PHE A 113 0.39 -8.06 -5.50
C PHE A 113 -0.87 -8.61 -6.14
N SER A 114 -0.91 -9.92 -6.33
CA SER A 114 -2.09 -10.63 -6.83
C SER A 114 -2.83 -11.31 -5.68
N ARG A 115 -4.14 -11.42 -5.84
CA ARG A 115 -4.95 -12.39 -5.10
C ARG A 115 -5.00 -13.64 -5.97
N SER A 116 -4.67 -14.79 -5.40
CA SER A 116 -4.84 -16.09 -6.04
C SER A 116 -6.25 -16.63 -5.84
#